data_AF-A0A7S0FMJ8-F1
#
_entry.id   AF-A0A7S0FMJ8-F1
#
_cell.length_a   1.000
_cell.length_b   1.000
_cell.length_c   1.000
_cell.angle_alpha   90.00
_cell.angle_beta   90.00
_cell.angle_gamma   90.00
#
_symmetry.space_group_name_H-M   'P 1'
#
loop_
_entity.id
_entity.type
_entity.pdbx_description
1 polymer ?
#
loop_
_entity_poly.entity_id
_entity_poly.type
_entity_poly.pdbx_seq_one_letter_code
_entity_poly.pdbx_strand_id
1 'polypeptide(L)'
;RIKFQSTSDVWGYFSVGANGGIHEFADSQFGHLFAKGPTREAARKSLVLALKEIEVRGEIRTTVEYLVQLLETEDFKDNTIDTAWLDGLIKEKSVYVEKPPHDVVLGAAILKAREHILTETAAIVESLEKGQVSTAGIAGITSFNLEIAYKDTKYPFHVELTSPDVYRFTVNGSSIDVPVTVTAEGGLVAEFGGETHRIDGRDEPL
;
A
#
# COMPACT_ATOMS: atom_id res chain seq x y z
N ARG A 1 -6.85 -9.24 8.53
CA ARG A 1 -6.63 -8.41 9.73
C ARG A 1 -7.26 -7.03 9.57
N ILE A 2 -8.02 -6.61 10.58
CA ILE A 2 -8.62 -5.27 10.68
C ILE A 2 -8.03 -4.59 11.91
N LYS A 3 -7.54 -3.36 11.76
CA LYS A 3 -7.08 -2.50 12.85
C LYS A 3 -7.85 -1.18 12.73
N PHE A 4 -8.71 -0.94 13.72
CA PHE A 4 -9.55 0.24 13.82
C PHE A 4 -9.44 0.76 15.26
N GLN A 5 -9.24 2.07 15.40
CA GLN A 5 -9.23 2.73 16.69
C GLN A 5 -10.46 3.62 16.79
N SER A 6 -11.36 3.28 17.72
CA SER A 6 -12.49 4.14 18.04
C SER A 6 -12.01 5.44 18.66
N THR A 7 -12.72 6.52 18.34
CA THR A 7 -12.52 7.84 18.95
C THR A 7 -13.77 8.20 19.77
N SER A 8 -13.79 9.40 20.37
CA SER A 8 -14.99 9.92 21.04
C SER A 8 -16.19 10.03 20.10
N ASP A 9 -15.93 10.26 18.82
CA ASP A 9 -16.91 10.64 17.81
C ASP A 9 -17.10 9.59 16.71
N VAL A 10 -16.21 8.60 16.62
CA VAL A 10 -16.31 7.51 15.65
C VAL A 10 -16.16 6.16 16.33
N TRP A 11 -17.07 5.24 16.02
CA TRP A 11 -17.00 3.86 16.47
C TRP A 11 -17.45 2.93 15.34
N GLY A 12 -17.16 1.64 15.48
CA GLY A 12 -17.53 0.66 14.46
C GLY A 12 -17.50 -0.76 14.99
N TYR A 13 -18.08 -1.67 14.22
CA TYR A 13 -18.05 -3.11 14.50
C TYR A 13 -17.80 -3.89 13.21
N PHE A 14 -17.21 -5.08 13.36
CA PHE A 14 -16.82 -5.95 12.26
C PHE A 14 -17.27 -7.38 12.55
N SER A 15 -17.75 -8.08 11.52
CA SER A 15 -18.18 -9.48 11.62
C SER A 15 -17.01 -10.47 11.49
N VAL A 16 -15.81 -9.99 11.13
CA VAL A 16 -14.60 -10.80 10.90
C VAL A 16 -13.49 -10.40 11.87
N GLY A 17 -12.90 -11.40 12.55
CA GLY A 17 -11.78 -11.20 13.47
C GLY A 17 -10.43 -11.04 12.76
N ALA A 18 -9.36 -10.81 13.53
CA ALA A 18 -8.01 -10.56 12.99
C ALA A 18 -7.48 -11.67 12.06
N ASN A 19 -7.78 -12.93 12.39
CA ASN A 19 -7.42 -14.14 11.63
C ASN A 19 -8.65 -14.83 10.99
N GLY A 20 -9.78 -14.12 10.87
CA GLY A 20 -10.99 -14.65 10.25
C GLY A 20 -10.93 -14.58 8.72
N GLY A 21 -11.64 -15.48 8.05
CA GLY A 21 -11.83 -15.47 6.61
C GLY A 21 -13.26 -15.05 6.22
N ILE A 22 -13.41 -14.51 5.02
CA ILE A 22 -14.71 -14.26 4.39
C ILE A 22 -14.93 -15.41 3.40
N HIS A 23 -15.95 -16.23 3.62
CA HIS A 23 -16.28 -17.35 2.74
C HIS A 23 -17.27 -16.93 1.65
N GLU A 24 -17.44 -17.75 0.62
CA GLU A 24 -18.28 -17.45 -0.55
C GLU A 24 -19.76 -17.17 -0.23
N PHE A 25 -20.30 -17.79 0.84
CA PHE A 25 -21.67 -17.57 1.29
C PHE A 25 -21.84 -16.38 2.27
N ALA A 26 -20.77 -15.63 2.56
CA ALA A 26 -20.83 -14.51 3.49
C ALA A 26 -21.25 -13.24 2.75
N ASP A 27 -21.87 -12.31 3.48
CA ASP A 27 -22.09 -10.97 2.93
C ASP A 27 -20.75 -10.28 2.68
N SER A 28 -20.64 -9.59 1.55
CA SER A 28 -19.48 -8.74 1.22
C SER A 28 -19.27 -7.63 2.25
N GLN A 29 -20.33 -7.20 2.94
CA GLN A 29 -20.26 -6.24 4.02
C GLN A 29 -19.84 -6.91 5.33
N PHE A 30 -18.56 -6.75 5.69
CA PHE A 30 -17.98 -7.32 6.92
C PHE A 30 -17.82 -6.32 8.06
N GLY A 31 -18.26 -5.07 7.91
CA GLY A 31 -18.14 -4.05 8.95
C GLY A 31 -18.96 -2.79 8.70
N HIS A 32 -19.20 -2.06 9.80
CA HIS A 32 -19.87 -0.76 9.82
C HIS A 32 -19.10 0.22 10.69
N LEU A 33 -19.01 1.47 10.22
CA LEU A 33 -18.48 2.60 10.98
C LEU A 33 -19.58 3.66 11.10
N PHE A 34 -19.63 4.29 12.27
CA PHE A 34 -20.58 5.33 12.62
C PHE A 34 -19.82 6.52 13.17
N ALA A 35 -20.07 7.69 12.61
CA ALA A 35 -19.57 8.96 13.12
C ALA A 35 -20.72 9.82 13.67
N LYS A 36 -20.46 10.54 14.75
CA LYS A 36 -21.35 11.56 15.30
C LYS A 36 -20.64 12.91 15.34
N GLY A 37 -21.43 13.97 15.39
CA GLY A 37 -20.93 15.34 15.53
C GLY A 37 -22.10 16.32 15.70
N PRO A 38 -21.85 17.54 16.18
CA PRO A 38 -22.89 18.55 16.36
C PRO A 38 -23.52 19.02 15.04
N THR A 39 -22.81 18.83 13.91
CA THR A 39 -23.29 19.15 12.57
C THR A 39 -22.98 18.00 11.61
N ARG A 40 -23.68 17.97 10.47
CA ARG A 40 -23.39 17.04 9.35
C ARG A 40 -21.91 17.09 8.94
N GLU A 41 -21.37 18.29 8.81
CA GLU A 41 -19.96 18.49 8.44
C GLU A 41 -18.98 18.01 9.50
N ALA A 42 -19.30 18.18 10.79
CA ALA A 42 -18.46 17.65 11.86
C ALA A 42 -18.43 16.11 11.83
N ALA A 43 -19.59 15.46 11.70
CA ALA A 43 -19.67 14.00 11.60
C ALA A 43 -18.95 13.47 10.35
N ARG A 44 -19.12 14.14 9.19
CA ARG A 44 -18.42 13.79 7.94
C ARG A 44 -16.91 13.86 8.10
N LYS A 45 -16.38 14.95 8.65
CA LYS A 45 -14.94 15.13 8.88
C LYS A 45 -14.37 14.06 9.83
N SER A 46 -15.08 13.77 10.92
CA SER A 46 -14.68 12.71 11.85
C SER A 46 -14.65 11.34 11.15
N LEU A 47 -15.64 11.03 10.31
CA LEU A 47 -15.69 9.79 9.54
C LEU A 47 -14.52 9.69 8.55
N VAL A 48 -14.22 10.78 7.83
CA VAL A 48 -13.09 10.82 6.88
C VAL A 48 -11.77 10.55 7.59
N LEU A 49 -11.54 11.16 8.76
CA LEU A 49 -10.32 10.93 9.53
C LEU A 49 -10.20 9.46 9.94
N ALA A 50 -11.27 8.88 10.48
CA ALA A 50 -11.29 7.48 10.90
C ALA A 50 -11.09 6.50 9.72
N LEU A 51 -11.64 6.80 8.54
CA LEU A 51 -11.42 6.00 7.33
C LEU A 51 -10.00 6.15 6.76
N LYS A 52 -9.30 7.27 7.00
CA LYS A 52 -7.89 7.41 6.63
C LYS A 52 -6.96 6.65 7.57
N GLU A 53 -7.38 6.43 8.82
CA GLU A 53 -6.61 5.73 9.84
C GLU A 53 -6.92 4.23 9.94
N ILE A 54 -8.06 3.78 9.40
CA ILE A 54 -8.41 2.35 9.42
C ILE A 54 -7.46 1.55 8.53
N GLU A 55 -6.94 0.47 9.08
CA GLU A 55 -6.08 -0.45 8.36
C GLU A 55 -6.80 -1.79 8.18
N VAL A 56 -7.23 -2.05 6.95
CA VAL A 56 -7.84 -3.33 6.55
C VAL A 56 -6.90 -4.04 5.59
N ARG A 57 -6.24 -5.08 6.10
CA ARG A 57 -5.35 -5.95 5.32
C ARG A 57 -6.00 -7.32 5.15
N GLY A 58 -6.29 -7.72 3.91
CA GLY A 58 -6.88 -9.01 3.58
C GLY A 58 -6.79 -9.27 2.09
N GLU A 59 -6.98 -10.51 1.64
CA GLU A 59 -6.92 -10.89 0.21
C GLU A 59 -7.94 -10.12 -0.64
N ILE A 60 -9.02 -9.66 -0.01
CA ILE A 60 -10.10 -8.93 -0.64
C ILE A 60 -9.81 -7.43 -0.58
N ARG A 61 -9.96 -6.75 -1.72
CA ARG A 61 -9.90 -5.29 -1.82
C ARG A 61 -11.11 -4.66 -1.12
N THR A 62 -10.92 -3.51 -0.47
CA THR A 62 -11.99 -2.83 0.27
C THR A 62 -12.39 -1.53 -0.40
N THR A 63 -13.56 -0.99 -0.04
CA THR A 63 -14.09 0.27 -0.57
C THR A 63 -13.67 1.50 0.24
N VAL A 64 -12.80 1.34 1.26
CA VAL A 64 -12.41 2.42 2.19
C VAL A 64 -11.85 3.63 1.45
N GLU A 65 -10.92 3.42 0.51
CA GLU A 65 -10.31 4.49 -0.28
C GLU A 65 -11.35 5.27 -1.09
N TYR A 66 -12.29 4.55 -1.73
CA TYR A 66 -13.36 5.15 -2.51
C TYR A 66 -14.33 5.96 -1.64
N LEU A 67 -14.67 5.44 -0.44
CA LEU A 67 -15.53 6.14 0.52
C LEU A 67 -14.90 7.44 1.01
N VAL A 68 -13.58 7.47 1.27
CA VAL A 68 -12.87 8.70 1.63
C VAL A 68 -13.05 9.77 0.56
N GLN A 69 -12.84 9.41 -0.71
CA GLN A 69 -12.98 10.36 -1.81
C GLN A 69 -14.42 10.83 -2.01
N LEU A 70 -15.39 9.90 -1.93
CA LEU A 70 -16.81 10.22 -2.05
C LEU A 70 -17.24 11.26 -1.00
N LEU A 71 -16.80 11.09 0.26
CA LEU A 71 -17.05 12.03 1.35
C LEU A 71 -16.32 13.38 1.19
N GLU A 72 -15.31 13.46 0.31
CA GLU A 72 -14.55 14.68 0.01
C GLU A 72 -15.07 15.43 -1.23
N THR A 73 -16.04 14.89 -1.98
CA THR A 73 -16.67 15.57 -3.11
C THR A 73 -17.49 16.81 -2.68
N GLU A 74 -17.58 17.81 -3.55
CA GLU A 74 -18.38 19.02 -3.30
C GLU A 74 -19.88 18.69 -3.22
N ASP A 75 -20.40 17.85 -4.11
CA ASP A 75 -21.82 17.44 -4.06
C ASP A 75 -22.20 16.80 -2.71
N PHE A 76 -21.31 15.95 -2.17
CA PHE A 76 -21.52 15.36 -0.86
C PHE A 76 -21.42 16.42 0.24
N LYS A 77 -20.50 17.38 0.18
CA LYS A 77 -20.40 18.48 1.18
C LYS A 77 -21.63 19.38 1.17
N ASP A 78 -22.09 19.77 -0.02
CA ASP A 78 -23.19 20.71 -0.23
C ASP A 78 -24.57 20.05 -0.15
N ASN A 79 -24.61 18.72 0.01
CA ASN A 79 -25.83 17.93 0.15
C ASN A 79 -26.75 18.04 -1.08
N THR A 80 -26.14 18.07 -2.27
CA THR A 80 -26.80 18.18 -3.58
C THR A 80 -26.88 16.83 -4.31
N ILE A 81 -26.85 15.73 -3.56
CA ILE A 81 -26.87 14.36 -4.08
C ILE A 81 -28.30 13.82 -4.23
N ASP A 82 -28.50 12.96 -5.23
CA ASP A 82 -29.70 12.15 -5.39
C ASP A 82 -29.37 10.65 -5.33
N THR A 83 -30.36 9.79 -5.56
CA THR A 83 -30.18 8.33 -5.50
C THR A 83 -29.42 7.75 -6.69
N ALA A 84 -29.24 8.51 -7.77
CA ALA A 84 -28.53 8.08 -8.98
C ALA A 84 -27.11 8.67 -9.10
N TRP A 85 -26.76 9.62 -8.22
CA TRP A 85 -25.49 10.34 -8.21
C TRP A 85 -24.27 9.42 -8.24
N LEU A 86 -24.27 8.37 -7.41
CA LEU A 86 -23.17 7.40 -7.35
C LEU A 86 -23.01 6.63 -8.68
N ASP A 87 -24.11 6.26 -9.33
CA ASP A 87 -24.07 5.58 -10.64
C ASP A 87 -23.46 6.49 -11.72
N GLY A 88 -23.76 7.80 -11.64
CA GLY A 88 -23.14 8.83 -12.48
C GLY A 88 -21.62 8.87 -12.33
N LEU A 89 -21.13 8.93 -11.08
CA LEU A 89 -19.69 8.94 -10.78
C LEU A 89 -18.98 7.68 -11.28
N ILE A 90 -19.60 6.51 -11.12
CA ILE A 90 -19.05 5.23 -11.60
C ILE A 90 -18.94 5.22 -13.12
N LYS A 91 -19.98 5.70 -13.81
CA LYS A 91 -20.00 5.77 -15.28
C LYS A 91 -18.92 6.71 -15.81
N GLU A 92 -18.70 7.83 -15.14
CA GLU A 92 -17.72 8.85 -15.51
C GLU A 92 -16.29 8.49 -15.07
N LYS A 93 -16.13 7.51 -14.17
CA LYS A 93 -14.86 7.16 -13.52
C LYS A 93 -14.20 8.37 -12.83
N SER A 94 -15.01 9.25 -12.27
CA SER A 94 -14.56 10.54 -11.72
C SER A 94 -13.99 10.46 -10.30
N VAL A 95 -14.15 9.33 -9.62
CA VAL A 95 -13.63 9.09 -8.28
C VAL A 95 -12.59 7.96 -8.34
N TYR A 96 -11.31 8.32 -8.35
CA TYR A 96 -10.18 7.39 -8.23
C TYR A 96 -9.02 8.04 -7.48
N VAL A 97 -8.26 7.26 -6.71
CA VAL A 97 -7.07 7.74 -6.01
C VAL A 97 -5.90 7.76 -6.98
N GLU A 98 -5.64 8.91 -7.59
CA GLU A 98 -4.40 9.08 -8.37
C GLU A 98 -3.23 9.31 -7.42
N LYS A 99 -2.35 8.32 -7.30
CA LYS A 99 -1.02 8.53 -6.73
C LYS A 99 -0.06 9.01 -7.83
N PRO A 100 0.90 9.89 -7.52
CA PRO A 100 1.91 10.28 -8.48
C PRO A 100 2.62 9.04 -9.04
N PRO A 101 2.77 8.91 -10.38
CA PRO A 101 3.35 7.71 -10.99
C PRO A 101 4.75 7.36 -10.46
N HIS A 102 5.56 8.37 -10.14
CA HIS A 102 6.90 8.17 -9.61
C HIS A 102 6.90 7.50 -8.24
N ASP A 103 5.98 7.85 -7.34
CA ASP A 103 5.84 7.22 -6.03
C ASP A 103 5.43 5.76 -6.15
N VAL A 104 4.51 5.46 -7.07
CA VAL A 104 4.04 4.09 -7.29
C VAL A 104 5.14 3.22 -7.89
N VAL A 105 5.85 3.72 -8.91
CA VAL A 105 6.93 3.01 -9.57
C VAL A 105 8.11 2.79 -8.62
N LEU A 106 8.52 3.81 -7.87
CA LEU A 106 9.62 3.70 -6.92
C LEU A 106 9.23 2.79 -5.74
N GLY A 107 8.01 2.92 -5.22
CA GLY A 107 7.49 2.02 -4.18
C GLY A 107 7.49 0.55 -4.61
N ALA A 108 7.06 0.26 -5.84
CA ALA A 108 7.13 -1.08 -6.42
C ALA A 108 8.58 -1.56 -6.61
N ALA A 109 9.48 -0.68 -7.06
CA ALA A 109 10.90 -0.99 -7.21
C ALA A 109 11.55 -1.34 -5.86
N ILE A 110 11.25 -0.60 -4.80
CA ILE A 110 11.73 -0.85 -3.44
C ILE A 110 11.26 -2.21 -2.92
N LEU A 111 9.98 -2.52 -3.11
CA LEU A 111 9.41 -3.80 -2.68
C LEU A 111 10.09 -4.96 -3.41
N LYS A 112 10.19 -4.90 -4.74
CA LYS A 112 10.80 -5.96 -5.56
C LYS A 112 12.31 -6.10 -5.33
N ALA A 113 13.03 -4.99 -5.13
CA ALA A 113 14.44 -5.02 -4.76
C ALA A 113 14.65 -5.72 -3.42
N ARG A 114 13.79 -5.43 -2.43
CA ARG A 114 13.84 -6.08 -1.13
C ARG A 114 13.55 -7.58 -1.23
N GLU A 115 12.51 -7.97 -1.96
CA GLU A 115 12.17 -9.39 -2.19
C GLU A 115 13.35 -10.13 -2.81
N HIS A 116 13.95 -9.56 -3.87
CA HIS A 116 15.14 -10.10 -4.52
C HIS A 116 16.31 -10.28 -3.53
N ILE A 117 16.66 -9.24 -2.78
CA ILE A 117 17.74 -9.28 -1.78
C ILE A 117 17.48 -10.38 -0.73
N LEU A 118 16.26 -10.50 -0.23
CA LEU A 118 15.90 -11.52 0.76
C LEU A 118 16.00 -12.93 0.19
N THR A 119 15.50 -13.14 -1.03
CA THR A 119 15.55 -14.44 -1.72
C THR A 119 17.00 -14.86 -2.00
N GLU A 120 17.81 -13.97 -2.56
CA GLU A 120 19.22 -14.25 -2.85
C GLU A 120 20.02 -14.48 -1.57
N THR A 121 19.76 -13.69 -0.52
CA THR A 121 20.40 -13.90 0.79
C THR A 121 20.04 -15.27 1.37
N ALA A 122 18.77 -15.66 1.32
CA ALA A 122 18.32 -16.97 1.80
C ALA A 122 18.98 -18.12 1.02
N ALA A 123 19.10 -18.00 -0.30
CA ALA A 123 19.76 -19.00 -1.14
C ALA A 123 21.25 -19.16 -0.79
N ILE A 124 21.96 -18.06 -0.50
CA ILE A 124 23.36 -18.13 -0.05
C ILE A 124 23.48 -18.78 1.32
N VAL A 125 22.60 -18.42 2.27
CA VAL A 125 22.60 -19.04 3.61
C VAL A 125 22.37 -20.55 3.50
N GLU A 126 21.38 -20.98 2.71
CA GLU A 126 21.10 -22.41 2.49
C GLU A 126 22.30 -23.14 1.83
N SER A 127 22.95 -22.51 0.87
CA SER A 127 24.18 -23.03 0.24
C SER A 127 25.30 -23.23 1.27
N LEU A 128 25.51 -22.24 2.15
CA LEU A 128 26.51 -22.32 3.22
C LEU A 128 26.19 -23.42 4.23
N GLU A 129 24.93 -23.59 4.60
CA GLU A 129 24.46 -24.68 5.47
C GLU A 129 24.75 -26.07 4.88
N LYS A 130 24.70 -26.21 3.56
CA LYS A 130 25.08 -27.42 2.82
C LYS A 130 26.60 -27.60 2.66
N GLY A 131 27.41 -26.71 3.22
CA GLY A 131 28.86 -26.73 3.15
C GLY A 131 29.46 -26.20 1.85
N GLN A 132 28.65 -25.53 1.00
CA GLN A 132 29.13 -24.90 -0.23
C GLN A 132 29.63 -23.48 0.07
N VAL A 133 30.88 -23.17 -0.31
CA VAL A 133 31.56 -21.89 0.02
C VAL A 133 31.67 -20.91 -1.15
N SER A 134 30.80 -21.03 -2.15
CA SER A 134 30.83 -20.16 -3.32
C SER A 134 30.40 -18.74 -2.98
N THR A 135 31.15 -17.74 -3.45
CA THR A 135 30.84 -16.31 -3.30
C THR A 135 30.14 -15.72 -4.52
N ALA A 136 29.90 -16.52 -5.57
CA ALA A 136 29.37 -16.04 -6.84
C ALA A 136 27.98 -15.38 -6.71
N GLY A 137 27.16 -15.81 -5.74
CA GLY A 137 25.83 -15.24 -5.49
C GLY A 137 25.85 -13.85 -4.83
N ILE A 138 26.96 -13.46 -4.18
CA ILE A 138 27.02 -12.21 -3.40
C ILE A 138 26.85 -10.99 -4.31
N ALA A 139 27.42 -11.02 -5.52
CA ALA A 139 27.29 -9.92 -6.48
C ALA A 139 25.82 -9.65 -6.86
N GLY A 140 25.00 -10.72 -6.95
CA GLY A 140 23.58 -10.62 -7.26
C GLY A 140 22.73 -10.00 -6.14
N ILE A 141 23.26 -9.94 -4.91
CA ILE A 141 22.63 -9.22 -3.79
C ILE A 141 22.96 -7.73 -3.85
N THR A 142 24.22 -7.39 -4.15
CA THR A 142 24.70 -6.01 -4.04
C THR A 142 24.42 -5.15 -5.26
N SER A 143 24.30 -5.74 -6.44
CA SER A 143 24.05 -5.01 -7.69
C SER A 143 23.28 -5.88 -8.69
N PHE A 144 22.11 -5.41 -9.14
CA PHE A 144 21.24 -6.14 -10.06
C PHE A 144 20.33 -5.19 -10.85
N ASN A 145 19.73 -5.71 -11.92
CA ASN A 145 18.75 -4.97 -12.71
C ASN A 145 17.33 -5.40 -12.34
N LEU A 146 16.41 -4.45 -12.34
CA LEU A 146 15.00 -4.64 -12.01
C LEU A 146 14.13 -3.87 -13.01
N GLU A 147 13.14 -4.52 -13.62
CA GLU A 147 12.18 -3.85 -14.52
C GLU A 147 10.83 -3.74 -13.83
N ILE A 148 10.31 -2.51 -13.71
CA ILE A 148 8.95 -2.25 -13.24
C ILE A 148 8.09 -1.81 -14.43
N ALA A 149 6.95 -2.46 -14.63
CA ALA A 149 5.96 -2.05 -15.62
C ALA A 149 4.79 -1.35 -14.93
N TYR A 150 4.46 -0.13 -15.35
CA TYR A 150 3.35 0.66 -14.80
C TYR A 150 2.69 1.48 -15.91
N LYS A 151 1.35 1.35 -16.05
CA LYS A 151 0.54 2.03 -17.09
C LYS A 151 1.22 1.98 -18.48
N ASP A 152 1.49 0.78 -18.98
CA ASP A 152 2.14 0.49 -20.27
C ASP A 152 3.56 1.06 -20.46
N THR A 153 4.18 1.58 -19.41
CA THR A 153 5.55 2.08 -19.42
C THR A 153 6.48 1.17 -18.62
N LYS A 154 7.63 0.83 -19.20
CA LYS A 154 8.67 0.03 -18.55
C LYS A 154 9.76 0.93 -17.97
N TYR A 155 10.13 0.66 -16.73
CA TYR A 155 11.13 1.39 -15.96
C TYR A 155 12.28 0.43 -15.63
N PRO A 156 13.39 0.47 -16.39
CA PRO A 156 14.56 -0.36 -16.12
C PRO A 156 15.43 0.31 -15.04
N PHE A 157 15.34 -0.19 -13.82
CA PHE A 157 16.20 0.20 -12.71
C PHE A 157 17.47 -0.65 -12.66
N HIS A 158 18.58 0.01 -12.37
CA HIS A 158 19.75 -0.64 -11.79
C HIS A 158 19.75 -0.36 -10.29
N VAL A 159 19.80 -1.42 -9.48
CA VAL A 159 19.71 -1.34 -8.02
C VAL A 159 21.05 -1.71 -7.41
N GLU A 160 21.55 -0.89 -6.49
CA GLU A 160 22.76 -1.17 -5.73
C GLU A 160 22.50 -1.05 -4.22
N LEU A 161 23.00 -2.01 -3.44
CA LEU A 161 22.94 -1.97 -1.98
C LEU A 161 24.15 -1.18 -1.46
N THR A 162 23.95 0.09 -1.09
CA THR A 162 25.04 0.97 -0.62
C THR A 162 25.33 0.79 0.87
N SER A 163 24.32 0.36 1.63
CA SER A 163 24.42 -0.07 3.03
C SER A 163 23.30 -1.08 3.31
N PRO A 164 23.30 -1.79 4.46
CA PRO A 164 22.26 -2.79 4.76
C PRO A 164 20.82 -2.29 4.58
N ASP A 165 20.59 -1.01 4.84
CA ASP A 165 19.27 -0.38 4.86
C ASP A 165 19.14 0.77 3.84
N VAL A 166 20.05 0.90 2.86
CA VAL A 166 19.97 1.95 1.83
C VAL A 166 20.16 1.36 0.44
N TYR A 167 19.16 1.58 -0.41
CA TYR A 167 19.13 1.09 -1.79
C TYR A 167 19.32 2.28 -2.74
N ARG A 168 20.30 2.19 -3.64
CA ARG A 168 20.46 3.13 -4.73
C ARG A 168 19.69 2.64 -5.94
N PHE A 169 18.74 3.42 -6.42
CA PHE A 169 18.03 3.18 -7.67
C PHE A 169 18.58 4.10 -8.75
N THR A 170 19.03 3.53 -9.86
CA THR A 170 19.49 4.29 -11.03
C THR A 170 18.60 3.99 -12.23
N VAL A 171 18.08 5.02 -12.86
CA VAL A 171 17.26 4.93 -14.08
C VAL A 171 17.62 6.07 -15.02
N ASN A 172 17.85 5.77 -16.30
CA ASN A 172 18.21 6.77 -17.33
C ASN A 172 19.33 7.74 -16.92
N GLY A 173 20.34 7.25 -16.19
CA GLY A 173 21.49 8.04 -15.73
C GLY A 173 21.25 8.93 -14.50
N SER A 174 20.04 8.94 -13.95
CA SER A 174 19.73 9.59 -12.66
C SER A 174 19.70 8.56 -11.55
N SER A 175 20.21 8.90 -10.37
CA SER A 175 20.27 8.01 -9.21
C SER A 175 19.62 8.65 -7.98
N ILE A 176 18.97 7.82 -7.16
CA ILE A 176 18.43 8.20 -5.85
C ILE A 176 18.82 7.16 -4.82
N ASP A 177 19.29 7.61 -3.66
CA ASP A 177 19.54 6.76 -2.50
C ASP A 177 18.30 6.78 -1.62
N VAL A 178 17.75 5.60 -1.34
CA VAL A 178 16.51 5.41 -0.59
C VAL A 178 16.81 4.62 0.67
N PRO A 179 16.74 5.25 1.86
CA PRO A 179 16.72 4.54 3.13
C PRO A 179 15.43 3.72 3.25
N VAL A 180 15.59 2.47 3.66
CA VAL A 180 14.51 1.49 3.80
C VAL A 180 14.56 0.88 5.19
N THR A 181 13.43 0.87 5.89
CA THR A 181 13.32 0.32 7.25
C THR A 181 12.10 -0.58 7.35
N VAL A 182 12.21 -1.64 8.16
CA VAL A 182 11.09 -2.53 8.48
C VAL A 182 10.57 -2.20 9.87
N THR A 183 9.28 -1.94 9.97
CA THR A 183 8.61 -1.73 11.26
C THR A 183 8.54 -3.02 12.06
N ALA A 184 8.34 -2.92 13.38
CA ALA A 184 8.15 -4.09 14.25
C ALA A 184 6.96 -4.98 13.84
N GLU A 185 5.97 -4.43 13.11
CA GLU A 185 4.83 -5.16 12.56
C GLU A 185 5.12 -5.79 11.18
N GLY A 186 6.35 -5.69 10.66
CA GLY A 186 6.76 -6.22 9.36
C GLY A 186 6.41 -5.34 8.15
N GLY A 187 5.83 -4.16 8.38
CA GLY A 187 5.54 -3.19 7.30
C GLY A 187 6.81 -2.49 6.82
N LEU A 188 6.92 -2.30 5.50
CA LEU A 188 8.05 -1.66 4.84
C LEU A 188 7.86 -0.14 4.81
N VAL A 189 8.89 0.60 5.18
CA VAL A 189 8.89 2.08 5.18
C VAL A 189 10.12 2.55 4.42
N ALA A 190 9.94 3.54 3.55
CA ALA A 190 11.03 4.15 2.80
C ALA A 190 10.94 5.67 2.86
N GLU A 191 12.08 6.33 2.77
CA GLU A 191 12.18 7.79 2.71
C GLU A 191 12.67 8.22 1.33
N PHE A 192 11.84 8.98 0.61
CA PHE A 192 12.20 9.58 -0.68
C PHE A 192 11.34 10.81 -0.93
N GLY A 193 11.82 11.75 -1.75
CA GLY A 193 11.09 12.99 -2.01
C GLY A 193 10.93 13.93 -0.81
N GLY A 194 11.63 13.66 0.31
CA GLY A 194 11.47 14.40 1.57
C GLY A 194 10.27 13.95 2.42
N GLU A 195 9.62 12.85 2.02
CA GLU A 195 8.49 12.27 2.73
C GLU A 195 8.78 10.82 3.14
N THR A 196 8.09 10.38 4.20
CA THR A 196 8.13 8.99 4.64
C THR A 196 6.95 8.25 4.05
N HIS A 197 7.22 7.20 3.28
CA HIS A 197 6.21 6.38 2.63
C HIS A 197 6.14 5.00 3.25
N ARG A 198 4.94 4.58 3.64
CA ARG A 198 4.66 3.17 3.98
C ARG A 198 4.32 2.42 2.71
N ILE A 199 5.07 1.36 2.43
CA ILE A 199 4.94 0.56 1.22
C ILE A 199 4.38 -0.80 1.62
N ASP A 200 3.27 -1.17 1.00
CA ASP A 200 2.64 -2.47 1.13
C ASP A 200 2.34 -2.96 -0.29
N GLY A 201 2.66 -4.22 -0.58
CA GLY A 201 2.35 -4.85 -1.86
C GLY A 201 2.13 -6.34 -1.69
N ARG A 202 1.50 -6.93 -2.70
CA ARG A 202 1.21 -8.36 -2.78
C ARG A 202 1.29 -8.80 -4.22
N ASP A 203 1.82 -10.00 -4.41
CA ASP A 203 1.76 -10.66 -5.71
C ASP A 203 0.35 -11.20 -5.94
N GLU A 204 -0.23 -10.84 -7.07
CA GLU A 204 -1.46 -11.43 -7.60
C GLU A 204 -1.10 -12.20 -8.88
N PRO A 205 -1.64 -13.42 -9.10
CA PRO A 205 -1.47 -14.10 -10.38
C PRO A 205 -2.14 -13.29 -11.50
N LEU A 206 -1.47 -13.23 -12.65
CA LEU A 206 -1.96 -12.57 -13.88
C LEU A 206 -3.19 -13.28 -14.47
#